data_AF-A0A015KQZ8-F1
#
_entry.id   AF-A0A015KQZ8-F1
#
_cell.length_a   1.000
_cell.length_b   1.000
_cell.length_c   1.000
_cell.angle_alpha   90.00
_cell.angle_beta   90.00
_cell.angle_gamma   90.00
#
_symmetry.space_group_name_H-M   'P 1'
#
loop_
_entity.id
_entity.type
_entity.pdbx_description
1 polymer ?
#
loop_
_entity_poly.entity_id
_entity_poly.type
_entity_poly.pdbx_seq_one_letter_code
_entity_poly.pdbx_strand_id
1 'polypeptide(L)'
;MAGIPFNVIENPFVLDLFKDLNPGYSPPSRTTLSNHLITEEYTRVSLAIDHDLEQSDNLTLTLDGWTTPKMESIYNYIVMTDT
;
A
#
# COMPACT_ATOMS: atom_id res chain seq x y z
N MET A 1 -2.37 0.29 -10.85
CA MET A 1 -3.02 -0.39 -9.71
C MET A 1 -4.26 -1.10 -10.22
N ALA A 2 -4.45 -2.39 -9.94
CA ALA A 2 -5.51 -3.20 -10.59
C ALA A 2 -6.94 -2.89 -10.09
N GLY A 3 -7.12 -1.99 -9.12
CA GLY A 3 -8.44 -1.58 -8.62
C GLY A 3 -9.23 -2.68 -7.90
N ILE A 4 -8.53 -3.68 -7.36
CA ILE A 4 -9.17 -4.86 -6.75
C ILE A 4 -9.62 -4.54 -5.32
N PRO A 5 -10.91 -4.71 -4.99
CA PRO A 5 -11.41 -4.45 -3.65
C PRO A 5 -10.94 -5.49 -2.63
N PHE A 6 -10.78 -5.09 -1.37
CA PHE A 6 -10.29 -6.00 -0.30
C PHE A 6 -11.20 -7.20 -0.04
N ASN A 7 -12.49 -7.14 -0.38
CA ASN A 7 -13.41 -8.28 -0.26
C ASN A 7 -13.06 -9.45 -1.19
N VAL A 8 -12.16 -9.25 -2.15
CA VAL A 8 -11.69 -10.32 -3.04
C VAL A 8 -11.11 -11.50 -2.28
N ILE A 9 -10.47 -11.26 -1.12
CA ILE A 9 -9.78 -12.32 -0.35
C ILE A 9 -10.76 -13.26 0.35
N GLU A 10 -12.03 -12.86 0.47
CA GLU A 10 -13.12 -13.66 1.05
C GLU A 10 -14.00 -14.29 -0.05
N ASN A 11 -13.69 -14.05 -1.33
CA ASN A 11 -14.41 -14.66 -2.44
C ASN A 11 -14.15 -16.18 -2.47
N PRO A 12 -15.18 -17.04 -2.60
CA PRO A 12 -15.01 -18.49 -2.61
C PRO A 12 -13.98 -19.01 -3.63
N PHE A 13 -13.96 -18.47 -4.85
CA PHE A 13 -13.01 -18.90 -5.87
C PHE A 13 -11.57 -18.53 -5.53
N VAL A 14 -11.38 -17.41 -4.82
CA VAL A 14 -10.06 -16.96 -4.36
C VAL A 14 -9.61 -17.77 -3.13
N LEU A 15 -10.55 -18.15 -2.26
CA LEU A 15 -10.29 -19.08 -1.17
C LEU A 15 -9.87 -20.45 -1.69
N ASP A 16 -10.57 -20.99 -2.69
CA ASP A 16 -10.21 -22.25 -3.35
C ASP A 16 -8.82 -22.14 -3.99
N LEU A 17 -8.54 -21.04 -4.70
CA LEU A 17 -7.21 -20.76 -5.24
C LEU A 17 -6.12 -20.79 -4.14
N PHE A 18 -6.36 -20.13 -3.00
CA PHE A 18 -5.41 -20.15 -1.89
C PHE A 18 -5.21 -21.56 -1.32
N LYS A 19 -6.26 -22.38 -1.27
CA LYS A 19 -6.18 -23.78 -0.80
C LYS A 19 -5.43 -24.67 -1.78
N ASP A 20 -5.63 -24.48 -3.08
CA ASP A 20 -4.91 -25.20 -4.13
C ASP A 20 -3.41 -24.87 -4.09
N LEU A 21 -3.06 -23.60 -3.84
CA LEU A 21 -1.68 -23.15 -3.73
C LEU A 21 -1.01 -23.58 -2.42
N ASN A 22 -1.73 -23.51 -1.30
CA ASN A 22 -1.26 -23.92 0.01
C ASN A 22 -2.45 -24.36 0.89
N PRO A 23 -2.68 -25.68 1.03
CA PRO A 23 -3.83 -26.21 1.79
C PRO A 23 -3.87 -25.75 3.26
N GLY A 24 -2.70 -25.53 3.86
CA GLY A 24 -2.54 -25.09 5.25
C GLY A 24 -2.76 -23.60 5.46
N TYR A 25 -2.80 -22.80 4.39
CA TYR A 25 -3.00 -21.36 4.49
C TYR A 25 -4.47 -21.03 4.71
N SER A 26 -4.75 -20.15 5.67
CA SER A 26 -6.06 -19.53 5.85
C SER A 26 -5.86 -18.02 5.73
N PRO A 27 -6.43 -17.37 4.70
CA PRO A 27 -6.31 -15.93 4.58
C PRO A 27 -7.00 -15.22 5.75
N PRO A 28 -6.55 -14.00 6.10
CA PRO A 28 -7.23 -13.17 7.08
C PRO A 28 -8.61 -12.74 6.57
N SER A 29 -9.48 -12.29 7.48
CA SER A 29 -10.70 -11.61 7.08
C SER A 29 -10.40 -10.29 6.35
N ARG A 30 -11.34 -9.81 5.55
CA ARG A 30 -11.24 -8.52 4.86
C ARG A 30 -10.94 -7.38 5.83
N THR A 31 -11.60 -7.37 6.99
CA THR A 31 -11.42 -6.32 8.01
C THR A 31 -10.06 -6.45 8.68
N THR A 32 -9.58 -7.65 8.94
CA THR A 32 -8.22 -7.89 9.44
C THR A 32 -7.17 -7.40 8.43
N LEU A 33 -7.34 -7.70 7.14
CA LEU A 33 -6.43 -7.20 6.10
C LEU A 33 -6.46 -5.66 6.02
N SER A 34 -7.65 -5.07 5.90
CA SER A 34 -7.78 -3.64 5.62
C SER A 34 -7.47 -2.75 6.82
N ASN A 35 -7.85 -3.16 8.04
CA ASN A 35 -7.79 -2.28 9.21
C ASN A 35 -6.58 -2.57 10.10
N HIS A 36 -6.01 -3.77 10.01
CA HIS A 36 -4.92 -4.19 10.90
C HIS A 36 -3.62 -4.40 10.12
N LEU A 37 -3.54 -5.43 9.27
CA LEU A 37 -2.28 -5.81 8.63
C LEU A 37 -1.71 -4.70 7.74
N ILE A 38 -2.54 -4.04 6.93
CA ILE A 38 -2.09 -2.91 6.10
C ILE A 38 -1.67 -1.73 6.97
N THR A 39 -2.38 -1.44 8.06
CA THR A 39 -2.04 -0.36 8.98
C THR A 39 -0.70 -0.62 9.67
N GLU A 40 -0.47 -1.85 10.14
CA GLU A 40 0.78 -2.25 10.80
C GLU A 40 1.97 -2.15 9.84
N GLU A 41 1.83 -2.69 8.62
CA GLU A 41 2.89 -2.59 7.60
C GLU A 41 3.14 -1.13 7.18
N TYR A 42 2.08 -0.32 7.06
CA TYR A 42 2.22 1.12 6.81
C TYR A 42 3.03 1.80 7.92
N THR A 43 2.70 1.56 9.19
CA THR A 43 3.44 2.12 10.33
C THR A 43 4.89 1.67 10.32
N ARG A 44 5.16 0.38 10.08
CA ARG A 44 6.52 -0.16 10.03
C ARG A 44 7.35 0.50 8.92
N VAL A 45 6.77 0.64 7.71
CA VAL A 45 7.45 1.28 6.58
C VAL A 45 7.63 2.78 6.81
N SER A 46 6.62 3.47 7.36
CA SER A 46 6.72 4.89 7.70
C SER A 46 7.85 5.17 8.67
N LEU A 47 8.00 4.37 9.74
CA LEU A 47 9.10 4.52 10.69
C LEU A 47 10.48 4.30 10.06
N ALA A 48 10.59 3.36 9.12
CA ALA A 48 11.84 3.14 8.39
C ALA A 48 12.16 4.34 7.48
N ILE A 49 11.15 4.86 6.76
CA ILE A 49 11.31 6.05 5.92
C ILE A 49 11.69 7.27 6.76
N ASP A 50 11.03 7.50 7.89
CA ASP A 50 11.33 8.62 8.79
C ASP A 50 12.78 8.56 9.27
N HIS A 51 13.25 7.35 9.64
CA HIS A 51 14.65 7.13 10.02
C HIS A 51 15.63 7.45 8.90
N ASP A 52 15.35 7.00 7.68
CA ASP A 52 16.20 7.26 6.51
C ASP A 52 16.24 8.76 6.17
N LEU A 53 15.09 9.44 6.28
CA LEU A 53 14.99 10.88 6.03
C LEU A 53 15.73 11.72 7.08
N GLU A 54 15.68 11.32 8.36
CA GLU A 54 16.43 11.99 9.45
C GLU A 54 17.95 11.91 9.28
N GLN A 55 18.45 10.88 8.57
CA GLN A 55 19.87 10.67 8.32
C GLN A 55 20.37 11.31 7.02
N SER A 56 19.47 11.81 6.17
CA SER A 56 19.80 12.35 4.86
C SER A 56 20.24 13.81 4.97
N ASP A 57 21.45 14.13 4.48
CA ASP A 57 21.95 15.52 4.44
C ASP A 57 21.26 16.34 3.34
N ASN A 58 20.89 15.68 2.23
CA ASN A 58 20.24 16.31 1.09
C ASN A 58 18.91 15.63 0.79
N LEU A 59 17.89 16.43 0.50
CA LEU A 59 16.57 15.94 0.11
C LEU A 59 16.10 16.69 -1.14
N THR A 60 15.58 15.96 -2.12
CA THR A 60 14.92 16.55 -3.30
C THR A 60 13.43 16.27 -3.23
N LEU A 61 12.62 17.34 -3.19
CA LEU A 61 11.16 17.25 -3.29
C LEU A 61 10.72 17.43 -4.75
N THR A 62 10.06 16.42 -5.31
CA THR A 62 9.46 16.44 -6.64
C THR A 62 7.94 16.56 -6.53
N LEU A 63 7.36 17.35 -7.43
CA LEU A 63 5.92 17.61 -7.49
C LEU A 63 5.41 17.20 -8.86
N ASP A 64 4.36 16.40 -8.89
CA ASP A 64 3.60 16.09 -10.10
C ASP A 64 2.12 16.38 -9.87
N GLY A 65 1.44 16.96 -10.85
CA GLY A 65 0.07 17.41 -10.71
C GLY A 65 -0.73 17.17 -11.98
N TRP A 66 -1.93 16.63 -11.83
CA TRP A 66 -2.85 16.43 -12.95
C TRP A 66 -4.29 16.73 -12.55
N THR A 67 -5.11 17.08 -13.54
CA THR A 67 -6.55 17.25 -13.37
C THR A 67 -7.27 16.07 -13.97
N THR A 68 -8.18 15.44 -13.21
CA THR A 68 -8.99 14.33 -13.69
C THR A 68 -10.05 14.81 -14.68
N PRO A 69 -10.63 13.92 -15.52
CA PRO A 69 -11.78 14.26 -16.37
C PRO A 69 -13.01 14.77 -15.59
N LYS A 70 -13.06 14.54 -14.27
CA LYS A 70 -14.09 15.04 -13.36
C LYS A 70 -13.79 16.44 -12.82
N MET A 71 -12.74 17.10 -13.32
CA MET A 71 -12.24 18.40 -12.88
C MET A 71 -11.68 18.40 -11.44
N GLU A 72 -11.18 17.27 -10.98
CA GLU A 72 -10.51 17.16 -9.67
C GLU A 72 -9.01 17.35 -9.85
N SER A 73 -8.38 18.21 -9.05
CA SER A 73 -6.92 18.33 -9.02
C SER A 73 -6.31 17.26 -8.12
N ILE A 74 -5.28 16.58 -8.63
CA ILE A 74 -4.47 15.63 -7.88
C ILE A 74 -3.03 16.14 -7.87
N TYR A 75 -2.42 16.10 -6.69
CA TYR A 75 -1.04 16.51 -6.45
C TYR A 75 -0.28 15.34 -5.82
N ASN A 76 0.85 14.98 -6.41
CA ASN A 76 1.76 13.97 -5.91
C ASN A 76 3.04 14.66 -5.42
N TYR A 77 3.49 14.24 -4.24
CA TYR A 77 4.70 14.72 -3.59
C TYR A 77 5.65 13.53 -3.44
N ILE A 78 6.84 13.62 -4.02
CA ILE A 78 7.84 12.56 -3.94
C ILE A 78 9.09 13.14 -3.30
N VAL A 79 9.51 12.56 -2.18
CA VAL A 79 10.79 12.89 -1.54
C VAL A 79 11.82 11.86 -2.00
N MET A 80 12.98 12.34 -2.45
CA MET A 80 14.12 11.52 -2.85
C MET A 80 15.33 11.91 -2.01
N THR A 81 16.01 10.91 -1.46
CA THR A 81 17.32 11.03 -0.81
C THR A 81 18.41 10.78 -1.86
N ASP A 82 19.60 11.36 -1.67
CA ASP A 82 20.79 10.91 -2.39
C ASP A 82 21.19 9.51 -1.89
N THR A 83 21.62 8.64 -2.81
CA THR A 83 22.07 7.27 -2.47
C THR A 83 23.56 7.26 -2.15
#